data_AF-A0A5K4ECX9-F1
#
_entry.id   AF-A0A5K4ECX9-F1
#
_cell.length_a   1.000
_cell.length_b   1.000
_cell.length_c   1.000
_cell.angle_alpha   90.00
_cell.angle_beta   90.00
_cell.angle_gamma   90.00
#
_symmetry.space_group_name_H-M   'P 1'
#
loop_
_entity.id
_entity.type
_entity.pdbx_description
1 polymer ?
#
loop_
_entity_poly.entity_id
_entity_poly.type
_entity_poly.pdbx_seq_one_letter_code
_entity_poly.pdbx_strand_id
1 'polypeptide(L)'
;LLENLVSGLLRTASGKARLLISEKFCQFRALCHQNLAWENSKTVGVDNNFVNEPNTLVTLVSDLDGFWAMVSLQVDDIRGLFKQVDSLRANNWQPVDNSLSATQNISVGDSISSEKRKLNRKVTKSTLSKQNNTIARQQARERLEHAKRNMQLKNLNSSHDDKSTLNITENKLIFV
;
A
#
# COMPACT_ATOMS: atom_id res chain seq x y z
N LEU A 1 18.85 9.10 -31.43
CA LEU A 1 18.47 8.08 -30.42
C LEU A 1 19.20 8.29 -29.09
N LEU A 2 20.52 8.49 -29.09
CA LEU A 2 21.33 8.78 -27.90
C LEU A 2 20.88 10.02 -27.11
N GLU A 3 20.71 11.16 -27.79
CA GLU A 3 20.34 12.42 -27.12
C GLU A 3 19.00 12.32 -26.38
N ASN A 4 18.05 11.56 -26.93
CA ASN A 4 16.75 11.33 -26.30
C ASN A 4 16.88 10.55 -24.99
N LEU A 5 17.85 9.65 -24.88
CA LEU A 5 18.09 8.85 -23.67
C LEU A 5 18.70 9.70 -22.55
N VAL A 6 19.72 10.51 -22.89
CA VAL A 6 20.39 11.40 -21.93
C VAL A 6 19.42 12.49 -21.43
N SER A 7 18.70 13.13 -22.36
CA SER A 7 17.64 14.10 -22.05
C SER A 7 16.53 13.48 -21.20
N GLY A 8 16.12 12.25 -21.52
CA GLY A 8 15.15 11.48 -20.74
C GLY A 8 15.59 11.28 -19.29
N LEU A 9 16.82 10.80 -19.09
CA LEU A 9 17.39 10.59 -17.75
C LEU A 9 17.45 11.87 -16.93
N LEU A 10 17.94 12.97 -17.52
CA LEU A 10 18.06 14.26 -16.84
C LEU A 10 16.69 14.81 -16.43
N ARG A 11 15.70 14.73 -17.32
CA ARG A 11 14.32 15.15 -17.04
C ARG A 11 13.69 14.30 -15.95
N THR A 12 13.92 12.98 -15.96
CA THR A 12 13.43 12.09 -14.90
C THR A 12 14.08 12.40 -13.56
N ALA A 13 15.41 12.57 -13.51
CA ALA A 13 16.14 12.89 -12.28
C ALA A 13 15.66 14.21 -11.67
N SER A 14 15.63 15.28 -12.48
CA SER A 14 15.16 16.60 -12.07
C SER A 14 13.68 16.58 -11.65
N GLY A 15 12.83 15.90 -12.43
CA GLY A 15 11.41 15.76 -12.13
C GLY A 15 11.17 15.07 -10.78
N LYS A 16 11.81 13.93 -10.54
CA LYS A 16 11.71 13.19 -9.28
C LYS A 16 12.22 14.01 -8.09
N ALA A 17 13.38 14.67 -8.23
CA ALA A 17 13.93 15.51 -7.17
C ALA A 17 12.99 16.65 -6.81
N ARG A 18 12.43 17.34 -7.81
CA ARG A 18 11.48 18.42 -7.60
C ARG A 18 10.21 17.94 -6.91
N LEU A 19 9.62 16.83 -7.36
CA LEU A 19 8.43 16.26 -6.72
C LEU A 19 8.69 15.83 -5.28
N LEU A 20 9.84 15.22 -5.00
CA LEU A 20 10.23 14.87 -3.64
C LEU A 20 10.23 16.11 -2.73
N ILE A 21 10.85 17.21 -3.19
CA ILE A 21 10.94 18.47 -2.46
C ILE A 21 9.57 19.14 -2.32
N SER A 22 8.85 19.34 -3.41
CA SER A 22 7.60 20.11 -3.42
C SER A 22 6.42 19.36 -2.80
N GLU A 23 6.45 18.03 -2.78
CA GLU A 23 5.35 17.22 -2.29
C GLU A 23 5.73 16.48 -1.01
N LYS A 24 6.71 15.58 -1.08
CA LYS A 24 7.00 14.66 0.04
C LYS A 24 7.59 15.36 1.24
N PHE A 25 8.51 16.30 1.05
CA PHE A 25 9.02 17.10 2.16
C PHE A 25 7.98 18.08 2.72
N CYS A 26 7.11 18.62 1.87
CA CYS A 26 5.96 19.44 2.33
C CYS A 26 4.99 18.62 3.19
N GLN A 27 4.67 17.38 2.77
CA GLN A 27 3.87 16.44 3.55
C GLN A 27 4.54 16.08 4.87
N PHE A 28 5.83 15.76 4.86
CA PHE A 28 6.57 15.43 6.07
C PHE A 28 6.56 16.60 7.07
N ARG A 29 6.77 17.83 6.60
CA ARG A 29 6.67 19.03 7.43
C ARG A 29 5.29 19.13 8.08
N ALA A 30 4.21 18.95 7.32
CA ALA A 30 2.85 19.00 7.86
C ALA A 30 2.63 17.95 8.97
N LEU A 31 3.11 16.73 8.76
CA LEU A 31 3.04 15.65 9.76
C LEU A 31 3.82 16.01 11.04
N CYS A 32 5.02 16.59 10.92
CA CYS A 32 5.78 17.04 12.08
C CYS A 32 5.03 18.11 12.88
N HIS A 33 4.39 19.08 12.20
CA HIS A 33 3.60 20.11 12.87
C HIS A 33 2.39 19.52 13.60
N GLN A 34 1.71 18.53 13.01
CA GLN A 34 0.59 17.82 13.64
C GLN A 34 1.04 17.05 14.90
N ASN A 35 2.18 16.35 14.81
CA ASN A 35 2.75 15.63 15.95
C ASN A 35 3.11 16.60 17.10
N LEU A 36 3.77 17.71 16.80
CA LEU A 36 4.13 18.72 17.81
C LEU A 36 2.91 19.38 18.45
N ALA A 37 1.89 19.72 17.65
CA ALA A 37 0.65 20.30 18.17
C ALA A 37 -0.04 19.34 19.16
N TRP A 38 -0.04 18.04 18.86
CA TRP A 38 -0.58 17.01 19.73
C TRP A 38 0.27 16.78 20.99
N GLU A 39 1.60 16.81 20.89
CA GLU A 39 2.47 16.66 22.07
C GLU A 39 2.32 17.85 23.03
N ASN A 40 2.19 19.06 22.48
CA ASN A 40 1.98 20.28 23.27
C ASN A 40 0.60 20.30 23.96
N SER A 41 -0.44 19.74 23.34
CA SER A 41 -1.77 19.68 23.96
C SER A 41 -1.85 18.71 25.15
N LYS A 42 -0.93 17.75 25.26
CA LYS A 42 -0.83 16.87 26.44
C LYS A 42 -0.18 17.52 27.65
N THR A 43 0.74 18.46 27.41
CA THR A 43 1.63 19.01 28.45
C THR A 43 1.05 20.27 29.09
N VAL A 44 0.26 21.03 28.35
CA VAL A 44 -0.49 22.17 28.90
C VAL A 44 -1.86 21.63 29.29
N GLY A 45 -2.26 21.76 30.56
CA GLY A 45 -3.56 21.32 31.10
C GLY A 45 -4.77 22.11 30.57
N VAL A 46 -4.74 22.46 29.29
CA VAL A 46 -5.83 23.02 28.50
C VAL A 46 -6.88 21.93 28.34
N ASP A 47 -8.14 22.33 28.44
CA ASP A 47 -9.32 21.50 28.28
C ASP A 47 -9.14 20.47 27.15
N ASN A 48 -9.02 19.20 27.55
CA ASN A 48 -8.76 18.05 26.68
C ASN A 48 -9.88 17.75 25.68
N ASN A 49 -10.81 18.69 25.43
CA ASN A 49 -11.95 18.47 24.56
C ASN A 49 -11.55 18.32 23.09
N PHE A 50 -10.40 18.88 22.66
CA PHE A 50 -9.93 18.76 21.26
C PHE A 50 -9.24 17.42 20.96
N VAL A 51 -8.62 16.80 21.97
CA VAL A 51 -7.81 15.56 21.80
C VAL A 51 -8.66 14.29 21.99
N ASN A 52 -9.82 14.41 22.65
CA ASN A 52 -10.72 13.29 22.92
C ASN A 52 -11.85 13.10 21.90
N GLU A 53 -11.86 13.90 20.82
CA GLU A 53 -12.78 13.63 19.72
C GLU A 53 -12.38 12.31 19.05
N PRO A 54 -13.26 11.28 19.05
CA PRO A 54 -12.92 9.93 18.60
C PRO A 54 -12.53 9.82 17.12
N ASN A 55 -12.53 10.93 16.38
CA ASN A 55 -12.19 11.02 14.96
C ASN A 55 -10.99 11.94 14.65
N THR A 56 -10.29 12.48 15.65
CA THR A 56 -9.09 13.30 15.40
C THR A 56 -7.90 12.41 15.05
N LEU A 57 -7.41 12.53 13.81
CA LEU A 57 -6.26 11.78 13.33
C LEU A 57 -4.98 12.36 13.97
N VAL A 58 -4.32 11.57 14.80
CA VAL A 58 -3.09 11.94 15.50
C VAL A 58 -1.89 11.40 14.74
N THR A 59 -0.91 12.26 14.47
CA THR A 59 0.39 11.82 13.96
C THR A 59 1.29 11.38 15.12
N LEU A 60 1.61 10.10 15.17
CA LEU A 60 2.52 9.52 16.15
C LEU A 60 3.98 9.56 15.66
N VAL A 61 4.92 9.38 16.58
CA VAL A 61 6.35 9.27 16.24
C VAL A 61 6.61 8.10 15.29
N SER A 62 5.86 6.99 15.42
CA SER A 62 5.93 5.85 14.50
C SER A 62 5.50 6.20 13.08
N ASP A 63 4.53 7.11 12.92
CA ASP A 63 4.06 7.54 11.61
C ASP A 63 5.13 8.39 10.92
N LEU A 64 5.80 9.26 11.69
CA LEU A 64 6.93 10.05 11.22
C LEU A 64 8.11 9.15 10.79
N ASP A 65 8.44 8.13 11.58
CA ASP A 65 9.52 7.19 11.27
C ASP A 65 9.22 6.41 9.98
N GLY A 66 8.00 5.87 9.86
CA GLY A 66 7.54 5.17 8.65
C GLY A 66 7.57 6.07 7.41
N PHE A 67 7.11 7.32 7.54
CA PHE A 67 7.16 8.29 6.44
C PHE A 67 8.61 8.64 6.07
N TRP A 68 9.48 8.84 7.07
CA TRP A 68 10.89 9.14 6.84
C TRP A 68 11.63 7.99 6.16
N ALA A 69 11.33 6.74 6.52
CA ALA A 69 11.88 5.57 5.83
C ALA A 69 11.50 5.57 4.34
N MET A 70 10.24 5.91 4.02
CA MET A 70 9.79 6.06 2.62
C MET A 70 10.53 7.19 1.90
N VAL A 71 10.63 8.38 2.50
CA VAL A 71 11.34 9.53 1.90
C VAL A 71 12.82 9.19 1.69
N SER A 72 13.45 8.51 2.64
CA SER A 72 14.86 8.11 2.57
C SER A 72 15.12 7.20 1.37
N LEU A 73 14.27 6.20 1.13
CA LEU A 73 14.38 5.33 -0.05
C LEU A 73 14.28 6.14 -1.35
N GLN A 74 13.37 7.12 -1.41
CA GLN A 74 13.23 7.97 -2.59
C GLN A 74 14.43 8.89 -2.81
N VAL A 75 15.04 9.40 -1.72
CA VAL A 75 16.29 10.17 -1.79
C VAL A 75 17.41 9.31 -2.39
N ASP A 76 17.54 8.06 -1.96
CA ASP A 76 18.57 7.15 -2.49
C ASP A 76 18.36 6.80 -3.96
N ASP A 77 17.11 6.60 -4.39
CA ASP A 77 16.76 6.45 -5.81
C ASP A 77 17.20 7.66 -6.63
N ILE A 78 16.92 8.88 -6.15
CA ILE A 78 17.31 10.12 -6.81
C ILE A 78 18.83 10.26 -6.86
N ARG A 79 19.53 9.96 -5.76
CA ARG A 79 21.00 9.93 -5.73
C ARG A 79 21.55 8.94 -6.76
N GLY A 80 20.92 7.78 -6.92
CA GLY A 80 21.28 6.79 -7.94
C GLY A 80 21.13 7.33 -9.37
N LEU A 81 20.09 8.13 -9.64
CA LEU A 81 19.92 8.79 -10.93
C LEU A 81 20.99 9.86 -11.17
N PHE A 82 21.29 10.69 -10.16
CA PHE A 82 22.33 11.72 -10.30
C PHE A 82 23.72 11.10 -10.50
N LYS A 83 24.04 9.99 -9.82
CA LYS A 83 25.29 9.25 -10.09
C LYS A 83 25.39 8.79 -11.55
N GLN A 84 24.30 8.35 -12.17
CA GLN A 84 24.29 8.00 -13.59
C GLN A 84 24.52 9.22 -14.48
N VAL A 85 23.89 10.36 -14.15
CA VAL A 85 24.12 11.62 -14.86
C VAL A 85 25.57 12.08 -14.74
N ASP A 86 26.17 11.96 -13.55
CA ASP A 86 27.57 12.32 -13.31
C ASP A 86 28.53 11.41 -14.09
N SER A 87 28.26 10.10 -14.14
CA SER A 87 29.04 9.16 -14.98
C SER A 87 28.95 9.51 -16.47
N LEU A 88 27.78 9.92 -16.97
CA LEU A 88 27.63 10.37 -18.35
C LEU A 88 28.41 11.67 -18.58
N ARG A 89 28.32 12.63 -17.67
CA ARG A 89 29.08 13.89 -17.76
C ARG A 89 30.59 13.64 -17.80
N ALA A 90 31.09 12.72 -16.96
CA ALA A 90 32.50 12.33 -16.97
C ALA A 90 32.93 11.65 -18.29
N ASN A 91 31.99 11.01 -18.99
CA ASN A 91 32.20 10.38 -20.29
C ASN A 91 31.76 11.25 -21.47
N ASN A 92 31.86 12.58 -21.37
CA ASN A 92 31.47 13.52 -22.44
C ASN A 92 30.05 13.29 -22.99
N TRP A 93 29.11 12.94 -22.09
CA TRP A 93 27.72 12.60 -22.39
C TRP A 93 27.52 11.40 -23.32
N GLN A 94 28.57 10.61 -23.53
CA GLN A 94 28.48 9.35 -24.26
C GLN A 94 27.93 8.27 -23.32
N PRO A 95 26.92 7.49 -23.74
CA PRO A 95 26.47 6.35 -22.99
C PRO A 95 27.65 5.41 -22.79
N VAL A 96 27.89 5.03 -21.54
CA VAL A 96 28.82 3.96 -21.24
C VAL A 96 28.24 2.71 -21.90
N ASP A 97 29.02 2.04 -22.75
CA ASP A 97 28.67 0.85 -23.53
C ASP A 97 28.44 -0.37 -22.61
N ASN A 98 27.51 -0.25 -21.66
CA ASN A 98 26.95 -1.36 -20.93
C ASN A 98 25.89 -1.99 -21.83
N SER A 99 26.36 -2.68 -22.87
CA SER A 99 25.53 -3.69 -23.52
C SER A 99 24.97 -4.60 -22.41
N LEU A 100 23.64 -4.69 -22.32
CA LEU A 100 22.86 -5.66 -21.54
C LEU A 100 22.48 -5.36 -20.07
N SER A 101 22.26 -4.12 -19.64
CA SER A 101 21.36 -3.82 -18.49
C SER A 101 21.25 -2.30 -18.29
N ALA A 102 20.12 -1.61 -18.36
CA ALA A 102 18.82 -1.97 -17.82
C ALA A 102 17.71 -1.20 -18.55
N THR A 103 16.86 -1.93 -19.26
CA THR A 103 15.49 -1.49 -19.58
C THR A 103 14.68 -1.57 -18.29
N GLN A 104 14.86 -0.62 -17.37
CA GLN A 104 13.92 -0.39 -16.29
C GLN A 104 12.74 0.37 -16.91
N ASN A 105 11.81 -0.38 -17.51
CA ASN A 105 10.48 0.11 -17.83
C ASN A 105 9.83 0.59 -16.53
N ILE A 106 9.86 1.90 -16.29
CA ILE A 106 9.01 2.53 -15.27
C ILE A 106 7.65 2.70 -15.93
N SER A 107 6.81 1.69 -15.76
CA SER A 107 5.36 1.82 -15.88
C SER A 107 4.88 2.80 -14.82
N VAL A 108 4.40 3.96 -15.26
CA VAL A 108 3.55 4.84 -14.46
C VAL A 108 2.23 4.08 -14.26
N GLY A 109 2.12 3.41 -13.11
CA GLY A 109 0.90 2.78 -12.64
C GLY A 109 0.38 3.59 -11.47
N ASP A 110 -0.56 4.48 -11.76
CA ASP A 110 -1.51 4.98 -10.78
C ASP A 110 -2.50 3.85 -10.50
N SER A 111 -2.30 3.11 -9.41
CA SER A 111 -3.37 2.39 -8.69
C SER A 111 -2.82 1.73 -7.42
N ILE A 112 -3.44 2.15 -6.32
CA ILE A 112 -3.42 1.54 -5.00
C ILE A 112 -3.75 0.04 -5.10
N SER A 113 -2.85 -0.84 -4.65
CA SER A 113 -3.16 -1.98 -3.77
C SER A 113 -1.91 -2.84 -3.51
N SER A 114 -1.62 -2.95 -2.23
CA SER A 114 -0.97 -4.05 -1.51
C SER A 114 -0.38 -5.23 -2.30
N GLU A 115 0.95 -5.37 -2.14
CA GLU A 115 1.53 -6.54 -1.44
C GLU A 115 1.83 -7.82 -2.25
N LYS A 116 3.06 -7.94 -2.80
CA LYS A 116 4.19 -8.72 -2.24
C LYS A 116 5.31 -8.89 -3.27
N ARG A 117 6.52 -8.51 -2.83
CA ARG A 117 7.80 -8.76 -3.50
C ARG A 117 8.18 -10.24 -3.45
N LYS A 118 8.59 -10.83 -4.57
CA LYS A 118 9.75 -11.75 -4.63
C LYS A 118 10.53 -11.54 -5.94
N LEU A 119 11.84 -11.72 -5.80
CA LEU A 119 12.93 -11.18 -6.60
C LEU A 119 13.43 -12.19 -7.67
N ASN A 120 13.86 -11.66 -8.82
CA ASN A 120 14.91 -12.13 -9.76
C ASN A 120 14.82 -13.50 -10.49
N ARG A 121 14.84 -13.48 -11.84
CA ARG A 121 16.03 -13.67 -12.73
C ARG A 121 15.62 -14.12 -14.15
N LYS A 122 16.46 -13.75 -15.13
CA LYS A 122 16.29 -13.73 -16.59
C LYS A 122 16.28 -15.12 -17.30
N VAL A 123 15.46 -15.19 -18.36
CA VAL A 123 15.51 -16.00 -19.61
C VAL A 123 15.39 -17.54 -19.53
N THR A 124 14.26 -18.09 -20.00
CA THR A 124 14.16 -18.88 -21.25
C THR A 124 12.72 -19.31 -21.54
N LYS A 125 12.44 -19.39 -22.84
CA LYS A 125 11.16 -19.65 -23.50
C LYS A 125 10.53 -20.98 -23.04
N SER A 126 9.30 -20.97 -22.50
CA SER A 126 8.39 -22.11 -22.63
C SER A 126 6.92 -21.69 -22.44
N THR A 127 6.09 -22.11 -23.37
CA THR A 127 4.65 -21.83 -23.55
C THR A 127 3.74 -22.51 -22.52
N LEU A 128 4.29 -23.13 -21.47
CA LEU A 128 3.57 -23.97 -20.51
C LEU A 128 2.99 -23.18 -19.30
N SER A 129 3.50 -22.00 -18.98
CA SER A 129 3.10 -21.26 -17.76
C SER A 129 1.73 -20.57 -17.86
N LYS A 130 1.19 -20.37 -19.06
CA LYS A 130 -0.15 -19.78 -19.27
C LYS A 130 -1.29 -20.76 -18.93
N GLN A 131 -1.08 -22.07 -19.07
CA GLN A 131 -2.10 -23.08 -18.73
C GLN A 131 -2.28 -23.28 -17.22
N ASN A 132 -1.23 -23.10 -16.41
CA ASN A 132 -1.33 -23.28 -14.96
C ASN A 132 -2.11 -22.15 -14.26
N ASN A 133 -2.12 -20.94 -14.84
CA ASN A 133 -2.84 -19.81 -14.26
C ASN A 133 -4.37 -19.90 -14.48
N THR A 134 -4.81 -20.53 -15.57
CA THR A 134 -6.24 -20.73 -15.86
C THR A 134 -6.84 -21.84 -14.98
N ILE A 135 -6.10 -22.93 -14.74
CA ILE A 135 -6.55 -24.02 -13.84
C ILE A 135 -6.69 -23.52 -12.40
N ALA A 136 -5.72 -22.73 -11.91
CA ALA A 136 -5.79 -22.15 -10.58
C ALA A 136 -6.98 -21.18 -10.42
N ARG A 137 -7.28 -20.38 -11.46
CA ARG A 137 -8.47 -19.49 -11.48
C ARG A 137 -9.78 -20.27 -11.50
N GLN A 138 -9.85 -21.37 -12.24
CA GLN A 138 -11.05 -22.21 -12.31
C GLN A 138 -11.33 -22.90 -10.97
N GLN A 139 -10.30 -23.47 -10.34
CA GLN A 139 -10.42 -24.08 -9.01
C GLN A 139 -10.82 -23.07 -7.93
N ALA A 140 -10.36 -21.82 -8.02
CA ALA A 140 -10.77 -20.77 -7.10
C ALA A 140 -12.26 -20.41 -7.26
N ARG A 141 -12.77 -20.37 -8.50
CA ARG A 141 -14.20 -20.14 -8.78
C ARG A 141 -15.08 -21.27 -8.25
N GLU A 142 -14.70 -22.53 -8.48
CA GLU A 142 -15.46 -23.69 -7.98
C GLU A 142 -15.53 -23.74 -6.45
N ARG A 143 -14.42 -23.43 -5.76
CA ARG A 143 -14.41 -23.34 -4.29
C ARG A 143 -15.36 -22.25 -3.78
N LEU A 144 -15.42 -21.10 -4.45
CA LEU A 144 -16.30 -20.01 -4.08
C LEU A 144 -17.78 -20.38 -4.26
N GLU A 145 -18.13 -21.03 -5.36
CA GLU A 145 -19.50 -21.49 -5.61
C GLU A 145 -19.94 -22.58 -4.61
N HIS A 146 -19.05 -23.51 -4.27
CA HIS A 146 -19.33 -24.52 -3.26
C HIS A 146 -19.52 -23.90 -1.88
N ALA A 147 -18.65 -22.95 -1.49
CA ALA A 147 -18.80 -22.21 -0.24
C ALA A 147 -20.12 -21.41 -0.20
N LYS A 148 -20.49 -20.75 -1.31
CA LYS A 148 -21.75 -20.00 -1.42
C LYS A 148 -22.97 -20.91 -1.27
N ARG A 149 -22.96 -22.09 -1.90
CA ARG A 149 -24.06 -23.07 -1.78
C ARG A 149 -24.16 -23.62 -0.35
N ASN A 150 -23.03 -23.91 0.30
CA ASN A 150 -23.01 -24.39 1.68
C ASN A 150 -23.49 -23.33 2.69
N MET A 151 -23.14 -22.06 2.45
CA MET A 151 -23.62 -20.93 3.26
C MET A 151 -25.12 -20.70 3.07
N GLN A 152 -25.62 -20.83 1.85
CA GLN A 152 -27.06 -20.78 1.56
C GLN A 152 -27.82 -21.89 2.30
N LEU A 153 -27.32 -23.13 2.26
CA LEU A 153 -27.92 -24.26 2.99
C LEU A 153 -27.93 -24.04 4.50
N LYS A 154 -26.86 -23.48 5.05
CA LYS A 154 -26.79 -23.12 6.47
C LYS A 154 -27.77 -22.01 6.84
N ASN A 155 -28.03 -21.07 5.93
CA ASN A 155 -29.02 -20.01 6.12
C ASN A 155 -30.47 -20.53 6.03
N LEU A 156 -30.76 -21.52 5.19
CA LEU A 156 -32.08 -22.17 5.16
C LEU A 156 -32.30 -23.09 6.38
N ASN A 157 -31.27 -23.80 6.85
CA ASN A 157 -31.38 -24.64 8.05
C ASN A 157 -31.41 -23.83 9.36
N SER A 158 -30.82 -22.62 9.38
CA SER A 158 -30.93 -21.69 10.52
C SER A 158 -32.34 -21.09 10.69
N SER A 159 -33.28 -21.38 9.79
CA SER A 159 -34.65 -20.87 9.84
C SER A 159 -35.67 -21.87 10.39
N HIS A 160 -35.22 -23.00 10.99
CA HIS A 160 -36.14 -24.04 11.49
C HIS A 160 -35.96 -24.52 12.94
N ASP A 161 -35.10 -23.88 13.75
CA ASP A 161 -34.84 -24.33 15.13
C ASP A 161 -35.08 -23.24 16.20
N ASP A 162 -36.21 -22.54 16.17
CA ASP A 162 -36.55 -21.59 17.27
C ASP A 162 -38.06 -21.44 17.56
N LYS A 163 -38.88 -22.49 17.35
CA LYS A 163 -40.28 -22.54 17.83
C LYS A 163 -40.71 -23.94 18.28
N SER A 164 -40.07 -24.50 19.30
CA SER A 164 -40.61 -25.71 19.94
C SER A 164 -40.03 -25.97 21.35
N THR A 165 -40.05 -24.98 22.25
CA THR A 165 -39.98 -25.30 23.69
C THR A 165 -40.92 -24.42 24.54
N LEU A 166 -42.10 -25.00 24.80
CA LEU A 166 -42.84 -24.98 26.07
C LEU A 166 -43.51 -23.67 26.53
N ASN A 167 -44.71 -23.44 25.99
CA ASN A 167 -45.84 -22.92 26.77
C ASN A 167 -46.46 -24.09 27.54
N ILE A 168 -46.22 -24.17 28.86
CA ILE A 168 -47.17 -24.77 29.80
C ILE A 168 -47.32 -23.78 30.95
N THR A 169 -48.37 -22.99 30.86
CA THR A 169 -48.97 -22.22 31.94
C THR A 169 -49.55 -23.18 32.98
N GLU A 170 -49.10 -23.11 34.22
CA GLU A 170 -49.92 -23.53 35.35
C GLU A 170 -49.75 -22.61 36.57
N ASN A 171 -50.89 -21.99 36.92
CA ASN A 171 -51.41 -21.81 38.27
C ASN A 171 -50.82 -20.73 39.20
N LYS A 172 -51.36 -19.54 38.96
CA LYS A 172 -51.85 -18.56 39.94
C LYS A 172 -52.26 -19.18 41.29
N LEU A 173 -51.44 -18.95 42.32
CA LEU A 173 -51.85 -18.93 43.73
C LEU A 173 -51.08 -17.81 44.44
N ILE A 174 -51.70 -16.62 44.51
CA ILE A 174 -51.40 -15.62 45.55
C ILE A 174 -52.72 -15.38 46.27
N PHE A 175 -52.71 -15.70 47.56
CA PHE A 175 -53.79 -15.53 48.52
C PHE A 175 -53.38 -14.36 49.42
N VAL A 176 -54.04 -13.20 49.29
CA VAL A 176 -54.37 -12.23 50.35
C VAL A 176 -55.61 -11.47 49.89
#